data_AF-A0A9P8K7T5-F1
#
_entry.id   AF-A0A9P8K7T5-F1
#
_cell.length_a   1.000
_cell.length_b   1.000
_cell.length_c   1.000
_cell.angle_alpha   90.00
_cell.angle_beta   90.00
_cell.angle_gamma   90.00
#
_symmetry.space_group_name_H-M   'P 1'
#
loop_
_entity.id
_entity.type
_entity.pdbx_description
1 polymer ?
#
loop_
_entity_poly.entity_id
_entity_poly.type
_entity_poly.pdbx_seq_one_letter_code
_entity_poly.pdbx_strand_id
1 'polypeptide(L)'
;MARATVLLLSVFLSELASADVNVSWPNAYPKQLAAVRRRPGLTTAEFLYHHTFVHGLKSWNAPDSVDQPLAYVQDHIFDSAYGINTSAPGTEPTYFGHNDMTELYSRSETAFSTPPPNNYTATVIGPDGVAFADFTAAVSMYAYEKFQTVHSTCEVSSPDQHFNAFFWLFANSSDANTTSFDNTTFAQNAYNALAAQLPVGVIYNASIHTPVSGLDSRPYYGGYGNPPLNAVLKFWLCNDNQAVSGFRRAQKALIAENNRLGINLSDSFVFFTRPYLVYDRQTGTGFSQERAVTAVLADRFRGDVAGPPVDANPGKNTARWRHLSNGYNKYWYCKSGLRWLALIAAVVGLITFGAAWHDYSQYSDQPYVIDLGYHGFTIAGLLFSVIIDVVAIILLFRTRKRPNVNPGVVLAGDTLVYPVLTVVLAFTYGWYGNYYSITMSDPMQVVWGLTVGIAALHVLLAFTGIWETHVYRAMRREQKTGTEANSRESKRQSHDLESEIDSTSPTPEGPIRIELPDGGIFELPEGCKVELPAEPRSELPAQLPGVFLAELEAPNPPVRVNEKSEQGPITTARSVVDNLLAIHTRNAP
;
A
#
# COMPACT_ATOMS: atom_id res chain seq x y z
N MET A 1 1.37 20.43 62.32
CA MET A 1 2.45 20.62 61.32
C MET A 1 2.61 19.45 60.36
N ALA A 2 2.57 18.19 60.80
CA ALA A 2 2.78 17.02 59.91
C ALA A 2 1.76 16.84 58.76
N ARG A 3 0.53 17.34 58.88
CA ARG A 3 -0.48 17.28 57.79
C ARG A 3 -0.31 18.33 56.70
N ALA A 4 0.37 19.45 56.97
CA ALA A 4 0.63 20.48 55.98
C ALA A 4 1.80 20.10 55.05
N THR A 5 2.78 19.35 55.57
CA THR A 5 3.95 18.90 54.81
C THR A 5 3.61 17.80 53.80
N VAL A 6 2.64 16.93 54.09
CA VAL A 6 2.21 15.86 53.15
C VAL A 6 1.41 16.46 51.98
N LEU A 7 0.60 17.49 52.22
CA LEU A 7 -0.17 18.14 51.15
C LEU A 7 0.74 18.94 50.20
N LEU A 8 1.75 19.63 50.74
CA LEU A 8 2.76 20.32 49.94
C LEU A 8 3.63 19.34 49.14
N LEU A 9 3.99 18.18 49.70
CA LEU A 9 4.75 17.18 48.95
C LEU A 9 3.92 16.53 47.82
N SER A 10 2.62 16.30 48.02
CA SER A 10 1.74 15.76 46.97
C SER A 10 1.46 16.76 45.84
N VAL A 11 1.41 18.06 46.13
CA VAL A 11 1.25 19.11 45.10
C VAL A 11 2.56 19.31 44.32
N PHE A 12 3.73 19.26 44.99
CA PHE A 12 5.03 19.33 44.31
C PHE A 12 5.38 18.04 43.53
N LEU A 13 4.92 16.86 43.96
CA LEU A 13 5.10 15.61 43.22
C LEU A 13 4.14 15.46 42.04
N SER A 14 2.98 16.14 42.04
CA SER A 14 2.10 16.21 40.87
C SER A 14 2.55 17.22 39.81
N GLU A 15 3.40 18.19 40.15
CA GLU A 15 3.96 19.16 39.20
C GLU A 15 5.26 18.67 38.51
N LEU A 16 5.84 17.57 38.98
CA LEU A 16 7.04 16.95 38.39
C LEU A 16 6.73 15.75 37.48
N ALA A 17 5.46 15.33 37.41
CA ALA A 17 4.99 14.32 36.47
C ALA A 17 4.12 15.01 35.40
N SER A 18 4.50 14.83 34.14
CA SER A 18 3.97 15.49 32.93
C SER A 18 4.05 17.01 32.96
N ALA A 19 5.15 17.54 32.42
CA ALA A 19 5.06 18.79 31.67
C ALA A 19 4.08 18.55 30.52
N ASP A 20 2.79 18.78 30.78
CA ASP A 20 1.75 18.89 29.77
C ASP A 20 2.06 20.13 28.96
N VAL A 21 2.95 19.95 27.98
CA VAL A 21 3.25 20.95 26.98
C VAL A 21 2.03 20.99 26.05
N ASN A 22 1.06 21.84 26.42
CA ASN A 22 -0.16 22.17 25.70
C ASN A 22 0.16 22.85 24.36
N VAL A 23 0.78 22.12 23.44
CA VAL A 23 1.22 22.62 22.15
C VAL A 23 0.44 21.91 21.07
N SER A 24 -0.12 22.69 20.14
CA SER A 24 -0.95 22.18 19.06
C SER A 24 -0.26 22.17 17.72
N TRP A 25 -0.29 21.07 16.95
CA TRP A 25 0.28 21.07 15.61
C TRP A 25 -0.75 21.43 14.52
N PRO A 26 -0.36 22.19 13.48
CA PRO A 26 0.97 22.76 13.29
C PRO A 26 1.31 23.82 14.35
N ASN A 27 2.50 23.69 14.95
CA ASN A 27 3.02 24.61 15.98
C ASN A 27 4.17 25.44 15.40
N ALA A 28 4.65 26.42 16.17
CA ALA A 28 5.77 27.26 15.77
C ALA A 28 7.14 26.60 15.94
N TYR A 29 7.21 25.41 16.54
CA TYR A 29 8.47 24.73 16.77
C TYR A 29 8.96 24.05 15.49
N PRO A 30 10.28 23.88 15.35
CA PRO A 30 10.81 23.17 14.20
C PRO A 30 10.39 21.71 14.20
N LYS A 31 10.27 21.09 13.04
CA LYS A 31 9.95 19.67 12.89
C LYS A 31 11.08 18.94 12.18
N GLN A 32 11.18 17.63 12.40
CA GLN A 32 12.07 16.79 11.62
C GLN A 32 11.37 16.31 10.36
N LEU A 33 12.02 16.50 9.22
CA LEU A 33 11.70 15.88 7.95
C LEU A 33 12.76 14.83 7.61
N ALA A 34 12.35 13.64 7.20
CA ALA A 34 13.29 12.60 6.76
C ALA A 34 12.69 11.79 5.61
N ALA A 35 13.31 11.85 4.43
CA ALA A 35 13.01 10.98 3.30
C ALA A 35 13.96 9.80 3.30
N VAL A 36 13.41 8.59 3.18
CA VAL A 36 14.22 7.36 3.23
C VAL A 36 13.93 6.44 2.04
N ARG A 37 14.99 5.79 1.58
CA ARG A 37 14.91 4.70 0.61
C ARG A 37 14.89 3.39 1.38
N ARG A 38 14.16 2.40 0.89
CA ARG A 38 14.19 1.06 1.47
C ARG A 38 15.57 0.45 1.34
N ARG A 39 16.00 -0.31 2.33
CA ARG A 39 17.25 -1.05 2.26
C ARG A 39 17.22 -2.11 1.13
N PRO A 40 18.38 -2.48 0.57
CA PRO A 40 18.47 -3.56 -0.40
C PRO A 40 17.82 -4.87 0.10
N GLY A 41 17.15 -5.58 -0.80
CA GLY A 41 16.51 -6.86 -0.49
C GLY A 41 15.07 -6.76 0.01
N LEU A 42 14.50 -5.56 0.16
CA LEU A 42 13.08 -5.37 0.49
C LEU A 42 12.25 -4.96 -0.73
N THR A 43 11.04 -5.52 -0.82
CA THR A 43 9.98 -4.95 -1.65
C THR A 43 9.43 -3.67 -1.02
N THR A 44 8.75 -2.83 -1.81
CA THR A 44 8.04 -1.66 -1.26
C THR A 44 7.02 -2.04 -0.19
N ALA A 45 6.34 -3.19 -0.37
CA ALA A 45 5.31 -3.63 0.57
C ALA A 45 5.89 -4.07 1.92
N GLU A 46 7.02 -4.77 1.91
CA GLU A 46 7.74 -5.15 3.14
C GLU A 46 8.31 -3.93 3.86
N PHE A 47 8.89 -2.99 3.10
CA PHE A 47 9.36 -1.72 3.62
C PHE A 47 8.24 -0.93 4.30
N LEU A 48 7.13 -0.68 3.59
CA LEU A 48 6.00 0.07 4.15
C LEU A 48 5.38 -0.68 5.33
N TYR A 49 5.29 -2.01 5.28
CA TYR A 49 4.82 -2.78 6.44
C TYR A 49 5.71 -2.55 7.66
N HIS A 50 7.03 -2.69 7.50
CA HIS A 50 7.95 -2.52 8.63
C HIS A 50 7.94 -1.09 9.16
N HIS A 51 8.09 -0.09 8.29
CA HIS A 51 8.16 1.31 8.69
C HIS A 51 6.83 1.80 9.28
N THR A 52 5.69 1.43 8.68
CA THR A 52 4.37 1.85 9.17
C THR A 52 3.97 1.13 10.45
N PHE A 53 4.11 -0.20 10.51
CA PHE A 53 3.62 -0.99 11.65
C PHE A 53 4.65 -1.16 12.74
N VAL A 54 5.81 -1.72 12.40
CA VAL A 54 6.81 -2.12 13.40
C VAL A 54 7.47 -0.88 13.98
N HIS A 55 7.97 -0.01 13.12
CA HIS A 55 8.63 1.23 13.54
C HIS A 55 7.61 2.21 14.14
N GLY A 56 6.45 2.42 13.48
CA GLY A 56 5.37 3.25 14.01
C GLY A 56 4.89 2.84 15.40
N LEU A 57 4.69 1.54 15.65
CA LEU A 57 4.31 1.03 16.98
C LEU A 57 5.43 1.19 18.02
N LYS A 58 6.69 0.92 17.63
CA LYS A 58 7.85 1.14 18.51
C LYS A 58 7.94 2.60 18.95
N SER A 59 7.73 3.53 18.02
CA SER A 59 7.72 4.98 18.27
C SER A 59 6.56 5.43 19.15
N TRP A 60 5.37 4.82 19.00
CA TRP A 60 4.25 5.09 19.90
C TRP A 60 4.51 4.62 21.34
N ASN A 61 5.12 3.44 21.49
CA ASN A 61 5.43 2.84 22.79
C ASN A 61 6.56 3.54 23.56
N ALA A 62 7.23 4.52 22.96
CA ALA A 62 8.22 5.32 23.65
C ALA A 62 7.60 6.05 24.86
N PRO A 63 8.33 6.17 25.99
CA PRO A 63 7.89 6.97 27.12
C PRO A 63 7.55 8.39 26.67
N ASP A 64 6.38 8.87 27.08
CA ASP A 64 5.89 10.18 26.71
C ASP A 64 6.76 11.29 27.37
N SER A 65 7.74 11.81 26.65
CA SER A 65 8.65 12.87 27.10
C SER A 65 8.73 14.04 26.12
N VAL A 66 9.36 15.13 26.51
CA VAL A 66 9.56 16.33 25.67
C VAL A 66 10.34 16.03 24.38
N ASP A 67 11.17 14.99 24.41
CA ASP A 67 12.05 14.58 23.32
C ASP A 67 11.40 13.62 22.34
N GLN A 68 10.18 13.16 22.64
CA GLN A 68 9.38 12.38 21.70
C GLN A 68 8.51 13.31 20.86
N PRO A 69 8.18 12.93 19.61
CA PRO A 69 7.31 13.73 18.76
C PRO A 69 5.94 13.96 19.40
N LEU A 70 5.44 15.18 19.25
CA LEU A 70 4.04 15.50 19.52
C LEU A 70 3.13 14.71 18.57
N ALA A 71 3.48 14.72 17.28
CA ALA A 71 2.80 13.98 16.23
C ALA A 71 3.82 13.38 15.26
N TYR A 72 3.48 12.21 14.72
CA TYR A 72 4.24 11.51 13.70
C TYR A 72 3.33 11.26 12.50
N VAL A 73 3.66 11.90 11.39
CA VAL A 73 3.07 11.65 10.07
C VAL A 73 4.09 10.95 9.19
N GLN A 74 3.65 9.93 8.47
CA GLN A 74 4.43 9.26 7.44
C GLN A 74 3.76 9.52 6.09
N ASP A 75 4.48 10.08 5.14
CA ASP A 75 3.98 10.39 3.80
C ASP A 75 4.49 9.33 2.81
N HIS A 76 3.59 8.44 2.39
CA HIS A 76 3.94 7.35 1.48
C HIS A 76 4.09 7.88 0.05
N ILE A 77 5.27 7.70 -0.54
CA ILE A 77 5.55 8.19 -1.90
C ILE A 77 4.90 7.26 -2.91
N PHE A 78 3.91 7.77 -3.65
CA PHE A 78 3.24 7.04 -4.72
C PHE A 78 3.79 7.38 -6.10
N ASP A 79 4.36 8.57 -6.25
CA ASP A 79 5.06 9.01 -7.45
C ASP A 79 6.16 10.03 -7.09
N SER A 80 7.17 10.18 -7.93
CA SER A 80 8.31 11.06 -7.68
C SER A 80 8.97 11.47 -8.99
N ALA A 81 9.59 12.65 -9.00
CA ALA A 81 10.45 13.06 -10.10
C ALA A 81 11.79 13.57 -9.57
N TYR A 82 12.84 12.86 -9.97
CA TYR A 82 14.22 13.09 -9.59
C TYR A 82 14.92 13.94 -10.63
N GLY A 83 15.43 15.10 -10.20
CA GLY A 83 15.91 16.12 -11.11
C GLY A 83 14.78 16.79 -11.91
N ILE A 84 15.02 18.03 -12.31
CA ILE A 84 14.17 18.81 -13.21
C ILE A 84 14.90 19.09 -14.52
N ASN A 85 16.24 19.06 -14.52
CA ASN A 85 17.03 19.22 -15.73
C ASN A 85 16.98 17.94 -16.58
N THR A 86 16.36 18.02 -17.76
CA THR A 86 16.22 16.89 -18.70
C THR A 86 17.26 16.90 -19.82
N SER A 87 18.25 17.81 -19.76
CA SER A 87 19.08 18.15 -20.91
C SER A 87 20.28 17.23 -21.12
N ALA A 88 20.64 16.39 -20.14
CA ALA A 88 21.63 15.33 -20.29
C ALA A 88 21.43 14.25 -19.21
N PRO A 89 21.63 12.96 -19.53
CA PRO A 89 21.73 11.91 -18.53
C PRO A 89 23.01 12.13 -17.71
N GLY A 90 22.86 12.76 -16.55
CA GLY A 90 23.92 12.88 -15.56
C GLY A 90 24.03 11.61 -14.73
N THR A 91 25.12 11.48 -13.97
CA THR A 91 25.19 10.50 -12.88
C THR A 91 24.13 10.87 -11.85
N GLU A 92 23.16 9.99 -11.63
CA GLU A 92 22.12 10.23 -10.63
C GLU A 92 22.74 10.31 -9.23
N PRO A 93 22.34 11.30 -8.41
CA PRO A 93 22.71 11.36 -7.02
C PRO A 93 22.39 10.05 -6.29
N THR A 94 23.34 9.57 -5.49
CA THR A 94 23.24 8.29 -4.77
C THR A 94 22.05 8.20 -3.83
N TYR A 95 21.53 9.36 -3.42
CA TYR A 95 20.40 9.49 -2.51
C TYR A 95 19.03 9.42 -3.20
N PHE A 96 18.91 9.32 -4.53
CA PHE A 96 17.61 9.18 -5.19
C PHE A 96 16.92 7.83 -4.95
N GLY A 97 15.61 7.76 -5.19
CA GLY A 97 14.82 6.52 -5.11
C GLY A 97 14.12 6.26 -3.77
N HIS A 98 13.74 7.31 -3.03
CA HIS A 98 13.01 7.24 -1.77
C HIS A 98 11.64 6.56 -1.91
N ASN A 99 11.17 5.95 -0.83
CA ASN A 99 9.92 5.19 -0.78
C ASN A 99 8.84 5.83 0.11
N ASP A 100 9.25 6.57 1.13
CA ASP A 100 8.39 7.45 1.91
C ASP A 100 9.21 8.62 2.46
N MET A 101 8.51 9.51 3.16
CA MET A 101 9.14 10.43 4.09
C MET A 101 8.35 10.49 5.40
N THR A 102 8.96 11.09 6.41
CA THR A 102 8.40 11.26 7.75
C THR A 102 8.44 12.71 8.16
N GLU A 103 7.37 13.18 8.80
CA GLU A 103 7.27 14.45 9.52
C GLU A 103 7.11 14.15 11.03
N LEU A 104 8.08 14.59 11.84
CA LEU A 104 8.00 14.51 13.31
C LEU A 104 7.85 15.91 13.90
N TYR A 105 6.66 16.20 14.42
CA TYR A 105 6.35 17.49 15.01
C TYR A 105 6.92 17.58 16.42
N SER A 106 7.72 18.61 16.68
CA SER A 106 8.35 18.84 17.98
C SER A 106 7.36 19.37 19.01
N ARG A 107 7.70 19.15 20.29
CA ARG A 107 7.02 19.74 21.45
C ARG A 107 7.65 21.04 21.93
N SER A 108 8.90 21.29 21.53
CA SER A 108 9.67 22.46 21.91
C SER A 108 10.71 22.80 20.84
N GLU A 109 11.28 23.98 20.97
CA GLU A 109 12.38 24.48 20.12
C GLU A 109 13.61 23.56 20.11
N THR A 110 13.85 22.88 21.23
CA THR A 110 15.00 22.00 21.44
C THR A 110 14.64 20.53 21.36
N ALA A 111 13.40 20.17 21.00
CA ALA A 111 13.05 18.77 20.83
C ALA A 111 13.91 18.20 19.68
N PHE A 112 14.49 17.02 19.89
CA PHE A 112 15.44 16.38 18.96
C PHE A 112 16.81 17.05 18.80
N SER A 113 17.09 18.20 19.43
CA SER A 113 18.42 18.85 19.33
C SER A 113 19.48 18.20 20.22
N THR A 114 19.06 17.37 21.18
CA THR A 114 19.93 16.56 22.04
C THR A 114 19.39 15.14 22.12
N PRO A 115 20.26 14.12 22.33
CA PRO A 115 19.80 12.77 22.57
C PRO A 115 18.81 12.76 23.73
N PRO A 116 17.63 12.14 23.59
CA PRO A 116 16.66 12.08 24.66
C PRO A 116 17.28 11.50 25.93
N PRO A 117 16.95 12.04 27.12
CA PRO A 117 17.38 11.47 28.40
C PRO A 117 16.79 10.07 28.60
N ASN A 118 15.66 9.75 27.96
CA ASN A 118 15.27 8.36 27.78
C ASN A 118 16.12 7.73 26.66
N ASN A 119 16.95 6.75 27.02
CA ASN A 119 17.73 5.99 26.03
C ASN A 119 16.85 5.22 25.02
N TYR A 120 15.51 5.29 25.09
CA TYR A 120 14.59 4.52 24.27
C TYR A 120 14.75 4.81 22.77
N THR A 121 14.88 6.09 22.39
CA THR A 121 15.15 6.47 21.00
C THR A 121 16.47 5.88 20.50
N ALA A 122 17.53 5.97 21.31
CA ALA A 122 18.86 5.46 20.94
C ALA A 122 18.99 3.92 20.97
N THR A 123 18.17 3.23 21.76
CA THR A 123 18.29 1.77 21.99
C THR A 123 17.19 0.94 21.33
N VAL A 124 16.03 1.54 20.99
CA VAL A 124 14.87 0.84 20.45
C VAL A 124 14.46 1.39 19.08
N ILE A 125 14.23 2.70 18.96
CA ILE A 125 13.69 3.31 17.73
C ILE A 125 14.79 3.44 16.66
N GLY A 126 15.90 4.10 16.99
CA GLY A 126 17.00 4.36 16.06
C GLY A 126 17.58 3.08 15.45
N PRO A 127 17.96 2.06 16.26
CA PRO A 127 18.50 0.80 15.74
C PRO A 127 17.53 0.04 14.82
N ASP A 128 16.21 0.20 14.99
CA ASP A 128 15.21 -0.42 14.12
C ASP A 128 15.27 0.08 12.68
N GLY A 129 15.78 1.29 12.45
CA GLY A 129 15.96 1.84 11.10
C GLY A 129 16.79 0.94 10.17
N VAL A 130 17.77 0.20 10.70
CA VAL A 130 18.62 -0.72 9.91
C VAL A 130 17.81 -1.86 9.28
N ALA A 131 16.64 -2.20 9.86
CA ALA A 131 15.79 -3.26 9.36
C ALA A 131 15.04 -2.88 8.08
N PHE A 132 14.85 -1.57 7.80
CA PHE A 132 14.04 -1.13 6.67
C PHE A 132 14.67 -0.01 5.81
N ALA A 133 15.50 0.86 6.35
CA ALA A 133 16.03 2.04 5.66
C ALA A 133 17.46 1.86 5.15
N ASP A 134 17.71 2.40 3.96
CA ASP A 134 19.05 2.71 3.46
C ASP A 134 19.48 4.10 3.95
N PHE A 135 20.18 4.12 5.08
CA PHE A 135 20.68 5.36 5.68
C PHE A 135 21.67 6.12 4.79
N THR A 136 22.30 5.49 3.80
CA THR A 136 23.22 6.19 2.91
C THR A 136 22.48 7.10 1.92
N ALA A 137 21.23 6.76 1.61
CA ALA A 137 20.38 7.51 0.69
C ALA A 137 19.38 8.45 1.39
N ALA A 138 19.37 8.47 2.73
CA ALA A 138 18.47 9.33 3.47
C ALA A 138 18.78 10.81 3.19
N VAL A 139 17.72 11.62 3.11
CA VAL A 139 17.81 13.09 3.09
C VAL A 139 16.93 13.59 4.22
N SER A 140 17.48 14.40 5.11
CA SER A 140 16.78 14.85 6.31
C SER A 140 17.08 16.32 6.62
N MET A 141 16.13 16.98 7.29
CA MET A 141 16.25 18.35 7.75
C MET A 141 15.47 18.54 9.04
N TYR A 142 16.06 19.27 9.99
CA TYR A 142 15.32 19.88 11.08
C TYR A 142 14.93 21.30 10.68
N ALA A 143 13.63 21.61 10.63
CA ALA A 143 13.14 22.75 9.87
C ALA A 143 12.00 23.52 10.55
N TYR A 144 12.02 24.86 10.45
CA TYR A 144 10.84 25.66 10.73
C TYR A 144 9.83 25.54 9.59
N GLU A 145 8.55 25.40 9.90
CA GLU A 145 7.46 25.40 8.92
C GLU A 145 6.75 26.76 8.92
N LYS A 146 6.63 27.39 7.75
CA LYS A 146 5.88 28.63 7.55
C LYS A 146 4.82 28.46 6.47
N PHE A 147 3.55 28.49 6.89
CA PHE A 147 2.40 28.47 5.98
C PHE A 147 2.34 29.71 5.09
N GLN A 148 1.90 29.49 3.86
CA GLN A 148 1.75 30.52 2.85
C GLN A 148 0.27 30.76 2.56
N THR A 149 -0.07 31.98 2.18
CA THR A 149 -1.43 32.28 1.74
C THR A 149 -1.68 31.64 0.37
N VAL A 150 -2.70 30.79 0.29
CA VAL A 150 -3.14 30.15 -0.96
C VAL A 150 -4.60 30.54 -1.21
N HIS A 151 -4.87 31.11 -2.38
CA HIS A 151 -6.24 31.36 -2.83
C HIS A 151 -6.75 30.13 -3.58
N SER A 152 -7.44 29.26 -2.87
CA SER A 152 -7.98 28.03 -3.44
C SER A 152 -9.48 28.10 -3.67
N THR A 153 -9.93 27.45 -4.73
CA THR A 153 -11.33 27.24 -5.08
C THR A 153 -11.70 25.76 -5.09
N CYS A 154 -10.80 24.86 -4.68
CA CYS A 154 -11.06 23.43 -4.80
C CYS A 154 -11.81 22.88 -3.59
N GLU A 155 -12.75 21.98 -3.85
CA GLU A 155 -13.41 21.18 -2.83
C GLU A 155 -12.60 19.90 -2.59
N VAL A 156 -12.12 19.71 -1.36
CA VAL A 156 -11.43 18.48 -0.97
C VAL A 156 -12.45 17.34 -0.99
N SER A 157 -12.33 16.46 -1.99
CA SER A 157 -13.34 15.43 -2.30
C SER A 157 -13.59 14.40 -1.19
N SER A 158 -12.64 14.23 -0.25
CA SER A 158 -12.81 13.47 0.98
C SER A 158 -11.75 13.89 2.02
N PRO A 159 -12.09 14.06 3.31
CA PRO A 159 -11.12 14.30 4.37
C PRO A 159 -10.08 13.17 4.52
N ASP A 160 -10.37 11.98 3.99
CA ASP A 160 -9.48 10.81 4.16
C ASP A 160 -8.49 10.65 2.98
N GLN A 161 -8.55 11.52 1.96
CA GLN A 161 -7.71 11.46 0.78
C GLN A 161 -6.97 12.78 0.57
N HIS A 162 -5.91 12.94 1.33
CA HIS A 162 -4.96 14.03 1.15
C HIS A 162 -3.82 13.60 0.23
N PHE A 163 -3.38 14.52 -0.62
CA PHE A 163 -2.24 14.34 -1.50
C PHE A 163 -1.30 15.52 -1.30
N ASN A 164 -0.01 15.26 -1.12
CA ASN A 164 0.98 16.31 -0.94
C ASN A 164 2.06 16.22 -2.02
N ALA A 165 2.50 17.37 -2.53
CA ALA A 165 3.76 17.50 -3.24
C ALA A 165 4.82 18.08 -2.30
N PHE A 166 5.92 17.36 -2.11
CA PHE A 166 7.09 17.85 -1.38
C PHE A 166 8.22 18.10 -2.37
N PHE A 167 8.59 19.35 -2.57
CA PHE A 167 9.70 19.74 -3.43
C PHE A 167 10.95 20.02 -2.58
N TRP A 168 11.91 19.12 -2.66
CA TRP A 168 13.17 19.14 -1.94
C TRP A 168 14.22 19.89 -2.76
N LEU A 169 14.75 20.97 -2.18
CA LEU A 169 15.55 21.96 -2.89
C LEU A 169 16.98 22.01 -2.36
N PHE A 170 17.92 21.86 -3.29
CA PHE A 170 19.33 22.18 -3.10
C PHE A 170 19.65 23.45 -3.88
N ALA A 171 20.46 24.33 -3.29
CA ALA A 171 20.93 25.54 -3.95
C ALA A 171 22.19 25.24 -4.78
N ASN A 172 22.34 25.92 -5.90
CA ASN A 172 23.50 25.85 -6.80
C ASN A 172 24.54 26.94 -6.49
N SER A 173 24.66 27.33 -5.22
CA SER A 173 25.62 28.33 -4.76
C SER A 173 26.82 27.66 -4.08
N SER A 174 28.01 28.22 -4.25
CA SER A 174 29.22 27.70 -3.60
C SER A 174 29.18 27.83 -2.08
N ASP A 175 28.40 28.77 -1.56
CA ASP A 175 28.19 28.99 -0.13
C ASP A 175 26.92 28.31 0.41
N ALA A 176 26.18 27.53 -0.40
CA ALA A 176 24.91 26.90 -0.05
C ALA A 176 24.94 26.05 1.25
N ASN A 177 26.12 25.55 1.61
CA ASN A 177 26.33 24.68 2.76
C ASN A 177 26.91 25.44 3.97
N THR A 178 26.89 26.76 3.95
CA THR A 178 27.45 27.62 5.00
C THR A 178 26.36 28.30 5.81
N THR A 179 26.68 28.73 7.02
CA THR A 179 25.76 29.48 7.89
C THR A 179 25.41 30.88 7.35
N SER A 180 26.15 31.39 6.36
CA SER A 180 25.87 32.69 5.74
C SER A 180 24.85 32.62 4.61
N PHE A 181 24.51 31.43 4.11
CA PHE A 181 23.53 31.28 3.04
C PHE A 181 22.10 31.51 3.58
N ASP A 182 21.38 32.44 2.95
CA ASP A 182 20.01 32.77 3.33
C ASP A 182 19.01 31.77 2.73
N ASN A 183 18.84 30.65 3.42
CA ASN A 183 17.86 29.62 3.07
C ASN A 183 16.42 30.18 3.03
N THR A 184 16.09 31.20 3.83
CA THR A 184 14.73 31.77 3.88
C THR A 184 14.41 32.52 2.60
N THR A 185 15.30 33.41 2.16
CA THR A 185 15.13 34.13 0.90
C THR A 185 15.17 33.19 -0.30
N PHE A 186 16.09 32.22 -0.31
CA PHE A 186 16.14 31.19 -1.35
C PHE A 186 14.82 30.41 -1.47
N ALA A 187 14.31 29.89 -0.34
CA ALA A 187 13.07 29.12 -0.32
C ALA A 187 11.86 29.95 -0.74
N GLN A 188 11.76 31.20 -0.29
CA GLN A 188 10.67 32.10 -0.65
C GLN A 188 10.70 32.45 -2.14
N ASN A 189 11.87 32.68 -2.73
CA ASN A 189 12.02 32.94 -4.16
C ASN A 189 11.61 31.73 -5.00
N ALA A 190 12.01 30.52 -4.61
CA ALA A 190 11.61 29.28 -5.27
C ALA A 190 10.10 29.03 -5.15
N TYR A 191 9.52 29.25 -3.96
CA TYR A 191 8.07 29.15 -3.73
C TYR A 191 7.30 30.15 -4.60
N ASN A 192 7.68 31.43 -4.59
CA ASN A 192 6.98 32.46 -5.36
C ASN A 192 6.99 32.17 -6.86
N ALA A 193 8.12 31.72 -7.39
CA ALA A 193 8.24 31.34 -8.80
C ALA A 193 7.36 30.12 -9.13
N LEU A 194 7.38 29.09 -8.28
CA LEU A 194 6.54 27.90 -8.51
C LEU A 194 5.05 28.22 -8.38
N ALA A 195 4.67 28.97 -7.35
CA ALA A 195 3.28 29.37 -7.10
C ALA A 195 2.71 30.22 -8.24
N ALA A 196 3.52 31.10 -8.85
CA ALA A 196 3.11 31.89 -10.01
C ALA A 196 2.81 31.03 -11.25
N GLN A 197 3.41 29.85 -11.35
CA GLN A 197 3.23 28.92 -12.48
C GLN A 197 2.15 27.86 -12.20
N LEU A 198 1.68 27.73 -10.95
CA LEU A 198 0.66 26.74 -10.59
C LEU A 198 -0.72 27.15 -11.13
N PRO A 199 -1.39 26.29 -11.90
CA PRO A 199 -2.77 26.54 -12.31
C PRO A 199 -3.72 26.64 -11.12
N VAL A 200 -4.77 27.46 -11.26
CA VAL A 200 -5.85 27.57 -10.28
C VAL A 200 -6.48 26.19 -10.02
N GLY A 201 -6.72 25.87 -8.75
CA GLY A 201 -7.35 24.60 -8.35
C GLY A 201 -6.41 23.39 -8.30
N VAL A 202 -5.09 23.59 -8.47
CA VAL A 202 -4.10 22.51 -8.27
C VAL A 202 -3.79 22.29 -6.79
N ILE A 203 -3.74 23.35 -6.00
CA ILE A 203 -3.40 23.31 -4.57
C ILE A 203 -4.48 24.00 -3.71
N TYR A 204 -4.59 23.60 -2.45
CA TYR A 204 -5.40 24.30 -1.45
C TYR A 204 -4.64 24.82 -0.25
N ASN A 205 -3.40 24.37 -0.04
CA ASN A 205 -2.55 24.86 1.02
C ASN A 205 -1.08 24.72 0.62
N ALA A 206 -0.21 25.50 1.25
CA ALA A 206 1.23 25.39 1.05
C ALA A 206 2.03 25.86 2.27
N SER A 207 3.20 25.27 2.47
CA SER A 207 4.15 25.66 3.51
C SER A 207 5.60 25.55 3.02
N ILE A 208 6.46 26.39 3.60
CA ILE A 208 7.88 26.45 3.33
C ILE A 208 8.62 25.94 4.57
N HIS A 209 9.60 25.07 4.34
CA HIS A 209 10.47 24.53 5.38
C HIS A 209 11.91 25.01 5.16
N THR A 210 12.48 25.64 6.17
CA THR A 210 13.86 26.13 6.16
C THR A 210 14.66 25.52 7.32
N PRO A 211 15.93 25.16 7.11
CA PRO A 211 16.73 24.49 8.12
C PRO A 211 16.98 25.39 9.33
N VAL A 212 16.98 24.79 10.52
CA VAL A 212 17.41 25.46 11.75
C VAL A 212 18.94 25.58 11.76
N SER A 213 19.45 26.80 11.94
CA SER A 213 20.90 27.04 11.93
C SER A 213 21.61 26.26 13.03
N GLY A 214 22.70 25.57 12.68
CA GLY A 214 23.53 24.81 13.62
C GLY A 214 23.01 23.43 13.99
N LEU A 215 21.85 23.00 13.48
CA LEU A 215 21.31 21.65 13.73
C LEU A 215 21.41 20.79 12.46
N ASP A 216 22.08 19.65 12.59
CA ASP A 216 22.23 18.65 11.53
C ASP A 216 21.58 17.34 11.95
N SER A 217 20.54 16.94 11.23
CA SER A 217 19.78 15.71 11.51
C SER A 217 20.41 14.45 10.90
N ARG A 218 21.37 14.60 9.98
CA ARG A 218 21.96 13.48 9.23
C ARG A 218 22.74 12.47 10.07
N PRO A 219 23.43 12.84 11.16
CA PRO A 219 24.07 11.86 12.04
C PRO A 219 23.11 10.83 12.64
N TYR A 220 21.84 11.20 12.82
CA TYR A 220 20.83 10.33 13.42
C TYR A 220 19.91 9.68 12.37
N TYR A 221 19.44 10.45 11.38
CA TYR A 221 18.49 9.98 10.37
C TYR A 221 19.16 9.47 9.08
N GLY A 222 20.50 9.45 9.03
CA GLY A 222 21.28 9.05 7.87
C GLY A 222 21.54 10.19 6.89
N GLY A 223 22.32 9.89 5.85
CA GLY A 223 22.66 10.84 4.79
C GLY A 223 23.83 11.75 5.10
N TYR A 224 24.70 11.40 6.06
CA TYR A 224 25.86 12.24 6.42
C TYR A 224 26.80 12.53 5.23
N GLY A 225 26.85 11.62 4.24
CA GLY A 225 27.59 11.82 2.99
C GLY A 225 26.85 12.62 1.91
N ASN A 226 25.57 12.96 2.12
CA ASN A 226 24.74 13.70 1.18
C ASN A 226 24.82 15.21 1.44
N PRO A 227 24.64 16.07 0.43
CA PRO A 227 24.62 17.51 0.62
C PRO A 227 23.55 17.93 1.63
N PRO A 228 23.78 18.98 2.43
CA PRO A 228 22.76 19.51 3.31
C PRO A 228 21.66 20.15 2.46
N LEU A 229 20.42 20.00 2.92
CA LEU A 229 19.24 20.47 2.20
C LEU A 229 18.97 21.94 2.53
N ASN A 230 18.64 22.74 1.51
CA ASN A 230 18.42 24.18 1.69
C ASN A 230 16.97 24.54 1.99
N ALA A 231 16.00 23.81 1.41
CA ALA A 231 14.59 24.01 1.68
C ALA A 231 13.73 22.79 1.30
N VAL A 232 12.54 22.69 1.90
CA VAL A 232 11.44 21.82 1.40
C VAL A 232 10.18 22.64 1.24
N LEU A 233 9.58 22.62 0.05
CA LEU A 233 8.28 23.25 -0.20
C LEU A 233 7.20 22.16 -0.17
N LYS A 234 6.20 22.30 0.70
CA LYS A 234 5.07 21.37 0.78
C LYS A 234 3.84 22.04 0.19
N PHE A 235 3.12 21.31 -0.65
CA PHE A 235 1.88 21.75 -1.27
C PHE A 235 0.82 20.67 -1.09
N TRP A 236 -0.33 21.06 -0.56
CA TRP A 236 -1.49 20.17 -0.47
C TRP A 236 -2.26 20.25 -1.78
N LEU A 237 -2.31 19.13 -2.49
CA LEU A 237 -2.90 19.00 -3.81
C LEU A 237 -4.39 18.70 -3.72
N CYS A 238 -5.18 19.32 -4.60
CA CYS A 238 -6.64 19.16 -4.60
C CYS A 238 -7.11 17.77 -5.06
N ASN A 239 -6.31 17.07 -5.87
CA ASN A 239 -6.55 15.71 -6.32
C ASN A 239 -5.20 15.03 -6.65
N ASP A 240 -5.25 13.79 -7.17
CA ASP A 240 -4.06 13.07 -7.59
C ASP A 240 -3.58 13.49 -9.00
N ASN A 241 -4.11 12.87 -10.06
CA ASN A 241 -3.50 12.85 -11.39
C ASN A 241 -3.44 14.25 -12.04
N GLN A 242 -4.51 15.03 -11.92
CA GLN A 242 -4.56 16.36 -12.55
C GLN A 242 -3.67 17.36 -11.83
N ALA A 243 -3.66 17.33 -10.49
CA ALA A 243 -2.83 18.21 -9.69
C ALA A 243 -1.35 17.85 -9.81
N VAL A 244 -0.98 16.57 -9.82
CA VAL A 244 0.39 16.10 -10.10
C VAL A 244 0.87 16.62 -11.47
N SER A 245 0.04 16.48 -12.50
CA SER A 245 0.36 16.96 -13.85
C SER A 245 0.50 18.50 -13.90
N GLY A 246 -0.40 19.22 -13.23
CA GLY A 246 -0.35 20.68 -13.11
C GLY A 246 0.90 21.16 -12.39
N PHE A 247 1.23 20.50 -11.27
CA PHE A 247 2.43 20.75 -10.49
C PHE A 247 3.70 20.51 -11.30
N ARG A 248 3.79 19.38 -12.01
CA ARG A 248 4.96 19.05 -12.84
C ARG A 248 5.17 20.03 -13.99
N ARG A 249 4.10 20.56 -14.59
CA ARG A 249 4.22 21.64 -15.59
C ARG A 249 4.78 22.92 -14.96
N ALA A 250 4.25 23.32 -13.81
CA ALA A 250 4.72 24.50 -13.09
C ALA A 250 6.20 24.37 -12.67
N GLN A 251 6.59 23.18 -12.20
CA GLN A 251 7.96 22.90 -11.80
C GLN A 251 8.94 22.92 -12.99
N LYS A 252 8.54 22.42 -14.17
CA LYS A 252 9.37 22.51 -15.38
C LYS A 252 9.58 23.94 -15.85
N ALA A 253 8.61 24.84 -15.64
CA ALA A 253 8.76 26.26 -15.98
C ALA A 253 9.90 26.94 -15.17
N LEU A 254 10.27 26.39 -14.00
CA LEU A 254 11.40 26.92 -13.20
C LEU A 254 12.76 26.81 -13.91
N ILE A 255 12.91 25.89 -14.89
CA ILE A 255 14.16 25.74 -15.65
C ILE A 255 14.53 27.07 -16.33
N ALA A 256 13.56 27.75 -16.92
CA ALA A 256 13.77 29.03 -17.61
C ALA A 256 14.15 30.16 -16.65
N GLU A 257 13.73 30.08 -15.39
CA GLU A 257 14.02 31.07 -14.35
C GLU A 257 15.27 30.73 -13.52
N ASN A 258 15.92 29.59 -13.76
CA ASN A 258 16.90 29.05 -12.83
C ASN A 258 18.15 29.92 -12.65
N ASN A 259 18.53 30.68 -13.67
CA ASN A 259 19.63 31.65 -13.56
C ASN A 259 19.39 32.68 -12.45
N ARG A 260 18.13 33.00 -12.16
CA ARG A 260 17.72 33.89 -11.06
C ARG A 260 17.49 33.13 -9.75
N LEU A 261 16.95 31.91 -9.84
CA LEU A 261 16.54 31.14 -8.66
C LEU A 261 17.71 30.42 -7.97
N GLY A 262 18.76 30.07 -8.71
CA GLY A 262 19.91 29.36 -8.17
C GLY A 262 19.58 27.98 -7.62
N ILE A 263 18.59 27.27 -8.18
CA ILE A 263 18.27 25.89 -7.77
C ILE A 263 19.26 24.94 -8.47
N ASN A 264 19.79 23.98 -7.72
CA ASN A 264 20.48 22.85 -8.31
C ASN A 264 19.43 21.90 -8.88
N LEU A 265 19.12 22.08 -10.18
CA LEU A 265 18.05 21.35 -10.87
C LEU A 265 18.32 19.85 -11.02
N SER A 266 19.58 19.41 -10.91
CA SER A 266 19.94 17.99 -11.01
C SER A 266 19.74 17.28 -9.68
N ASP A 267 20.01 17.97 -8.58
CA ASP A 267 19.97 17.41 -7.22
C ASP A 267 18.61 17.58 -6.55
N SER A 268 17.84 18.59 -6.96
CA SER A 268 16.50 18.87 -6.42
C SER A 268 15.44 17.95 -7.02
N PHE A 269 14.48 17.51 -6.21
CA PHE A 269 13.48 16.51 -6.61
C PHE A 269 12.14 16.74 -5.93
N VAL A 270 11.07 16.18 -6.50
CA VAL A 270 9.73 16.22 -5.91
C VAL A 270 9.19 14.83 -5.60
N PHE A 271 8.49 14.73 -4.47
CA PHE A 271 7.66 13.58 -4.13
C PHE A 271 6.19 13.93 -4.19
N PHE A 272 5.38 13.00 -4.66
CA PHE A 272 3.94 13.00 -4.51
C PHE A 272 3.54 11.91 -3.54
N THR A 273 2.82 12.30 -2.50
CA THR A 273 2.64 11.47 -1.32
C THR A 273 1.21 11.42 -0.83
N ARG A 274 0.89 10.36 -0.08
CA ARG A 274 -0.33 10.24 0.74
C ARG A 274 0.08 10.27 2.21
N PRO A 275 -0.40 11.24 3.01
CA PRO A 275 -0.07 11.29 4.42
C PRO A 275 -0.83 10.20 5.17
N TYR A 276 -0.13 9.58 6.11
CA TYR A 276 -0.64 8.63 7.08
C TYR A 276 -0.29 9.13 8.48
N LEU A 277 -1.32 9.38 9.30
CA LEU A 277 -1.12 9.74 10.70
C LEU A 277 -0.81 8.48 11.51
N VAL A 278 0.45 8.33 11.93
CA VAL A 278 0.89 7.25 12.81
C VAL A 278 0.28 7.46 14.20
N TYR A 279 0.55 8.62 14.80
CA TYR A 279 -0.06 9.05 16.05
C TYR A 279 -0.02 10.57 16.19
N ASP A 280 -0.89 11.07 17.06
CA ASP A 280 -0.93 12.44 17.53
C ASP A 280 -1.27 12.43 19.03
N ARG A 281 -0.29 12.80 19.86
CA ARG A 281 -0.44 12.81 21.31
C ARG A 281 -1.33 13.97 21.79
N GLN A 282 -1.43 15.04 21.02
CA GLN A 282 -2.25 16.19 21.38
C GLN A 282 -3.75 15.87 21.31
N THR A 283 -4.17 15.18 20.26
CA THR A 283 -5.58 14.77 20.08
C THR A 283 -5.90 13.45 20.77
N GLY A 284 -4.93 12.82 21.46
CA GLY A 284 -5.07 11.49 22.05
C GLY A 284 -5.17 10.37 21.00
N THR A 285 -4.80 10.66 19.75
CA THR A 285 -4.85 9.70 18.64
C THR A 285 -3.61 8.80 18.69
N GLY A 286 -3.69 7.70 19.42
CA GLY A 286 -2.61 6.70 19.47
C GLY A 286 -2.46 5.90 18.18
N PHE A 287 -1.39 5.08 18.09
CA PHE A 287 -1.19 4.16 16.97
C PHE A 287 -2.40 3.23 16.77
N SER A 288 -2.85 3.09 15.53
CA SER A 288 -3.95 2.18 15.16
C SER A 288 -3.53 1.23 14.07
N GLN A 289 -3.65 -0.07 14.35
CA GLN A 289 -3.39 -1.12 13.38
C GLN A 289 -4.35 -1.03 12.17
N GLU A 290 -5.60 -0.63 12.38
CA GLU A 290 -6.60 -0.48 11.31
C GLU A 290 -6.22 0.65 10.34
N ARG A 291 -5.78 1.80 10.87
CA ARG A 291 -5.31 2.91 10.02
C ARG A 291 -4.05 2.51 9.28
N ALA A 292 -3.10 1.84 9.94
CA ALA A 292 -1.88 1.32 9.30
C ALA A 292 -2.18 0.34 8.15
N VAL A 293 -3.14 -0.58 8.36
CA VAL A 293 -3.59 -1.52 7.29
C VAL A 293 -4.17 -0.74 6.13
N THR A 294 -5.03 0.24 6.41
CA THR A 294 -5.66 1.05 5.37
C THR A 294 -4.63 1.81 4.54
N ALA A 295 -3.63 2.43 5.19
CA ALA A 295 -2.55 3.15 4.52
C ALA A 295 -1.72 2.23 3.62
N VAL A 296 -1.26 1.09 4.14
CA VAL A 296 -0.44 0.14 3.34
C VAL A 296 -1.25 -0.48 2.19
N LEU A 297 -2.56 -0.71 2.37
CA LEU A 297 -3.42 -1.21 1.30
C LEU A 297 -3.67 -0.17 0.20
N ALA A 298 -3.77 1.12 0.55
CA ALA A 298 -3.92 2.20 -0.42
C ALA A 298 -2.75 2.21 -1.43
N ASP A 299 -1.54 1.82 -1.01
CA ASP A 299 -0.36 1.77 -1.87
C ASP A 299 -0.17 0.45 -2.64
N ARG A 300 -0.98 -0.58 -2.39
CA ARG A 300 -0.93 -1.82 -3.19
C ARG A 300 -1.46 -1.63 -4.61
N PHE A 301 -2.20 -0.56 -4.88
CA PHE A 301 -2.84 -0.27 -6.17
C PHE A 301 -2.18 0.90 -6.91
N ARG A 302 -0.85 0.95 -7.01
CA ARG A 302 -0.09 1.95 -7.80
C ARG A 302 -0.44 2.00 -9.31
N GLY A 303 -1.39 1.19 -9.78
CA GLY A 303 -1.70 0.97 -11.20
C GLY A 303 -2.57 2.03 -11.90
N ASP A 304 -3.23 2.93 -11.18
CA ASP A 304 -4.16 3.91 -11.79
C ASP A 304 -3.50 5.27 -12.14
N VAL A 305 -2.24 5.48 -11.74
CA VAL A 305 -1.54 6.78 -11.82
C VAL A 305 -0.67 6.90 -13.09
N ALA A 306 -0.39 5.78 -13.77
CA ALA A 306 0.51 5.72 -14.94
C ALA A 306 -0.22 5.60 -16.30
N GLY A 307 -1.45 6.10 -16.40
CA GLY A 307 -2.17 6.18 -17.69
C GLY A 307 -1.95 7.54 -18.39
N PRO A 308 -1.93 7.60 -19.73
CA PRO A 308 -2.01 8.87 -20.45
C PRO A 308 -3.26 9.65 -20.02
N PRO A 309 -3.29 11.00 -20.19
CA PRO A 309 -4.39 11.82 -19.69
C PRO A 309 -5.70 11.25 -20.21
N VAL A 310 -6.51 10.76 -19.27
CA VAL A 310 -7.81 10.17 -19.58
C VAL A 310 -8.63 11.27 -20.25
N ASP A 311 -9.06 11.00 -21.48
CA ASP A 311 -9.97 11.84 -22.24
C ASP A 311 -11.11 12.36 -21.34
N ALA A 312 -11.57 13.57 -21.64
CA ALA A 312 -12.44 14.43 -20.83
C ALA A 312 -13.85 13.88 -20.45
N ASN A 313 -14.03 12.57 -20.37
CA ASN A 313 -15.22 11.90 -19.81
C ASN A 313 -14.89 10.68 -18.90
N PRO A 314 -14.14 10.81 -17.79
CA PRO A 314 -13.86 9.67 -16.89
C PRO A 314 -15.08 9.31 -16.02
N GLY A 315 -15.99 10.25 -15.77
CA GLY A 315 -17.02 10.12 -14.74
C GLY A 315 -18.08 9.04 -15.00
N LYS A 316 -18.28 8.60 -16.24
CA LYS A 316 -19.32 7.60 -16.54
C LYS A 316 -18.83 6.15 -16.44
N ASN A 317 -17.58 5.87 -16.80
CA ASN A 317 -17.10 4.49 -16.85
C ASN A 317 -16.56 4.04 -15.49
N THR A 318 -15.73 4.84 -14.81
CA THR A 318 -15.17 4.47 -13.49
C THR A 318 -16.23 4.46 -12.37
N ALA A 319 -17.19 5.40 -12.40
CA ALA A 319 -18.33 5.40 -11.47
C ALA A 319 -19.26 4.20 -11.73
N ARG A 320 -19.52 3.85 -13.00
CA ARG A 320 -20.28 2.63 -13.37
C ARG A 320 -19.56 1.38 -12.86
N TRP A 321 -18.24 1.31 -12.96
CA TRP A 321 -17.46 0.16 -12.48
C TRP A 321 -17.39 0.07 -10.96
N ARG A 322 -17.18 1.18 -10.24
CA ARG A 322 -17.27 1.21 -8.77
C ARG A 322 -18.68 0.86 -8.30
N HIS A 323 -19.72 1.29 -9.01
CA HIS A 323 -21.09 0.95 -8.67
C HIS A 323 -21.40 -0.55 -8.93
N LEU A 324 -20.85 -1.13 -10.00
CA LEU A 324 -20.98 -2.55 -10.33
C LEU A 324 -20.18 -3.45 -9.35
N SER A 325 -18.96 -3.04 -8.96
CA SER A 325 -18.13 -3.79 -8.00
C SER A 325 -18.61 -3.63 -6.55
N ASN A 326 -19.09 -2.44 -6.15
CA ASN A 326 -19.74 -2.25 -4.85
C ASN A 326 -21.05 -3.04 -4.76
N GLY A 327 -21.80 -3.13 -5.86
CA GLY A 327 -22.92 -4.07 -5.97
C GLY A 327 -22.45 -5.50 -5.70
N TYR A 328 -21.40 -5.95 -6.40
CA TYR A 328 -20.84 -7.30 -6.27
C TYR A 328 -20.51 -7.69 -4.81
N ASN A 329 -19.86 -6.79 -4.06
CA ASN A 329 -19.53 -7.03 -2.65
C ASN A 329 -20.77 -7.12 -1.75
N LYS A 330 -21.82 -6.34 -2.03
CA LYS A 330 -23.09 -6.39 -1.27
C LYS A 330 -23.89 -7.66 -1.57
N TYR A 331 -23.87 -8.14 -2.81
CA TYR A 331 -24.54 -9.37 -3.23
C TYR A 331 -23.84 -10.64 -2.75
N TRP A 332 -22.53 -10.59 -2.47
CA TRP A 332 -21.77 -11.73 -1.98
C TRP A 332 -22.35 -12.30 -0.67
N TYR A 333 -22.68 -11.45 0.29
CA TYR A 333 -23.25 -11.87 1.58
C TYR A 333 -24.64 -12.48 1.42
N CYS A 334 -25.50 -11.85 0.60
CA CYS A 334 -26.84 -12.37 0.31
C CYS A 334 -26.76 -13.74 -0.36
N LYS A 335 -25.90 -13.88 -1.37
CA LYS A 335 -25.67 -15.15 -2.09
C LYS A 335 -25.11 -16.22 -1.17
N SER A 336 -24.13 -15.90 -0.33
CA SER A 336 -23.60 -16.83 0.67
C SER A 336 -24.69 -17.26 1.66
N GLY A 337 -25.52 -16.33 2.14
CA GLY A 337 -26.65 -16.64 3.03
C GLY A 337 -27.66 -17.58 2.38
N LEU A 338 -28.09 -17.31 1.15
CA LEU A 338 -29.01 -18.17 0.40
C LEU A 338 -28.44 -19.59 0.19
N ARG A 339 -27.13 -19.71 -0.02
CA ARG A 339 -26.44 -21.02 -0.14
C ARG A 339 -26.41 -21.81 1.15
N TRP A 340 -26.11 -21.15 2.26
CA TRP A 340 -26.15 -21.78 3.57
C TRP A 340 -27.57 -22.23 3.93
N LEU A 341 -28.58 -21.43 3.61
CA LEU A 341 -29.99 -21.80 3.80
C LEU A 341 -30.39 -23.01 2.97
N ALA A 342 -30.02 -23.06 1.68
CA ALA A 342 -30.29 -24.21 0.81
C ALA A 342 -29.60 -25.48 1.31
N LEU A 343 -28.33 -25.37 1.72
CA LEU A 343 -27.57 -26.48 2.29
C LEU A 343 -28.20 -27.01 3.59
N ILE A 344 -28.55 -26.12 4.51
CA ILE A 344 -29.18 -26.50 5.79
C ILE A 344 -30.52 -27.18 5.52
N ALA A 345 -31.36 -26.61 4.65
CA ALA A 345 -32.65 -27.20 4.30
C ALA A 345 -32.49 -28.59 3.67
N ALA A 346 -31.51 -28.80 2.80
CA ALA A 346 -31.24 -30.09 2.19
C ALA A 346 -30.76 -31.13 3.22
N VAL A 347 -29.87 -30.75 4.15
CA VAL A 347 -29.41 -31.62 5.23
C VAL A 347 -30.53 -31.97 6.19
N VAL A 348 -31.34 -31.00 6.61
CA VAL A 348 -32.51 -31.23 7.47
C VAL A 348 -33.52 -32.14 6.77
N GLY A 349 -33.72 -31.97 5.45
CA GLY A 349 -34.55 -32.86 4.64
C GLY A 349 -34.06 -34.30 4.66
N LEU A 350 -32.75 -34.53 4.50
CA LEU A 350 -32.14 -35.87 4.56
C LEU A 350 -32.27 -36.51 5.95
N ILE A 351 -32.06 -35.75 7.02
CA ILE A 351 -32.19 -36.23 8.41
C ILE A 351 -33.64 -36.59 8.70
N THR A 352 -34.58 -35.71 8.36
CA THR A 352 -36.02 -35.92 8.55
C THR A 352 -36.49 -37.13 7.76
N PHE A 353 -36.00 -37.30 6.53
CA PHE A 353 -36.27 -38.49 5.74
C PHE A 353 -35.76 -39.76 6.43
N GLY A 354 -34.50 -39.77 6.89
CA GLY A 354 -33.90 -40.93 7.55
C GLY A 354 -34.62 -41.34 8.83
N ALA A 355 -35.00 -40.35 9.66
CA ALA A 355 -35.73 -40.59 10.90
C ALA A 355 -37.12 -41.20 10.65
N ALA A 356 -37.86 -40.63 9.70
CA ALA A 356 -39.20 -41.08 9.40
C ALA A 356 -39.28 -42.34 8.55
N TRP A 357 -38.26 -42.60 7.73
CA TRP A 357 -38.11 -43.85 7.00
C TRP A 357 -37.93 -45.04 7.94
N HIS A 358 -37.16 -44.85 9.02
CA HIS A 358 -36.98 -45.87 10.04
C HIS A 358 -38.33 -46.32 10.62
N ASP A 359 -39.17 -45.36 11.02
CA ASP A 359 -40.48 -45.64 11.59
C ASP A 359 -41.45 -46.23 10.55
N TYR A 360 -41.45 -45.70 9.32
CA TYR A 360 -42.28 -46.20 8.23
C TYR A 360 -41.97 -47.66 7.86
N SER A 361 -40.68 -48.02 7.84
CA SER A 361 -40.24 -49.38 7.51
C SER A 361 -40.66 -50.44 8.53
N GLN A 362 -40.97 -50.06 9.77
CA GLN A 362 -41.39 -50.98 10.83
C GLN A 362 -42.90 -51.27 10.85
N TYR A 363 -43.74 -50.39 10.30
CA TYR A 363 -45.21 -50.51 10.34
C TYR A 363 -45.83 -51.05 9.04
N SER A 364 -45.04 -51.19 7.98
CA SER A 364 -45.49 -51.68 6.68
C SER A 364 -45.54 -53.21 6.63
N ASP A 365 -46.62 -53.82 7.12
CA ASP A 365 -46.89 -55.27 7.05
C ASP A 365 -47.25 -55.79 5.63
N GLN A 366 -47.14 -54.96 4.58
CA GLN A 366 -47.44 -55.35 3.21
C GLN A 366 -46.14 -55.64 2.42
N PRO A 367 -46.03 -56.78 1.72
CA PRO A 367 -44.91 -57.09 0.84
C PRO A 367 -45.06 -56.33 -0.50
N TYR A 368 -45.15 -55.00 -0.44
CA TYR A 368 -44.97 -54.20 -1.64
C TYR A 368 -43.49 -54.24 -2.01
N VAL A 369 -43.21 -54.91 -3.13
CA VAL A 369 -41.99 -54.70 -3.91
C VAL A 369 -41.78 -53.20 -3.99
N ILE A 370 -40.72 -52.78 -3.33
CA ILE A 370 -40.57 -51.46 -2.75
C ILE A 370 -40.65 -50.41 -3.87
N ASP A 371 -41.42 -49.34 -3.65
CA ASP A 371 -41.40 -48.08 -4.39
C ASP A 371 -40.06 -47.32 -4.18
N LEU A 372 -38.98 -48.08 -4.17
CA LEU A 372 -37.59 -47.69 -3.91
C LEU A 372 -37.12 -46.67 -4.95
N GLY A 373 -37.74 -46.69 -6.13
CA GLY A 373 -37.56 -45.68 -7.17
C GLY A 373 -37.90 -44.28 -6.65
N TYR A 374 -39.12 -44.05 -6.19
CA TYR A 374 -39.60 -42.71 -5.83
C TYR A 374 -38.90 -42.13 -4.59
N HIS A 375 -38.69 -42.96 -3.57
CA HIS A 375 -37.92 -42.55 -2.39
C HIS A 375 -36.44 -42.33 -2.72
N GLY A 376 -35.86 -43.19 -3.55
CA GLY A 376 -34.50 -43.01 -4.07
C GLY A 376 -34.33 -41.70 -4.85
N PHE A 377 -35.31 -41.31 -5.66
CA PHE A 377 -35.28 -40.02 -6.37
C PHE A 377 -35.31 -38.82 -5.42
N THR A 378 -36.11 -38.89 -4.34
CA THR A 378 -36.18 -37.80 -3.34
C THR A 378 -34.85 -37.63 -2.61
N ILE A 379 -34.24 -38.73 -2.16
CA ILE A 379 -32.91 -38.73 -1.52
C ILE A 379 -31.85 -38.21 -2.50
N ALA A 380 -31.88 -38.69 -3.75
CA ALA A 380 -30.92 -38.28 -4.77
C ALA A 380 -31.00 -36.77 -5.05
N GLY A 381 -32.20 -36.19 -5.11
CA GLY A 381 -32.39 -34.74 -5.29
C GLY A 381 -31.82 -33.92 -4.13
N LEU A 382 -32.05 -34.34 -2.89
CA LEU A 382 -31.51 -33.68 -1.71
C LEU A 382 -29.98 -33.79 -1.63
N LEU A 383 -29.42 -34.97 -1.89
CA LEU A 383 -27.96 -35.18 -1.95
C LEU A 383 -27.32 -34.34 -3.06
N PHE A 384 -27.95 -34.25 -4.22
CA PHE A 384 -27.46 -33.43 -5.31
C PHE A 384 -27.44 -31.94 -4.95
N SER A 385 -28.47 -31.45 -4.25
CA SER A 385 -28.48 -30.09 -3.69
C SER A 385 -27.31 -29.87 -2.72
N VAL A 386 -27.08 -30.78 -1.78
CA VAL A 386 -25.97 -30.68 -0.81
C VAL A 386 -24.63 -30.55 -1.52
N ILE A 387 -24.36 -31.43 -2.50
CA ILE A 387 -23.09 -31.44 -3.24
C ILE A 387 -22.89 -30.11 -3.97
N ILE A 388 -23.91 -29.63 -4.68
CA ILE A 388 -23.81 -28.39 -5.47
C ILE A 388 -23.65 -27.18 -4.56
N ASP A 389 -24.37 -27.10 -3.44
CA ASP A 389 -24.23 -25.98 -2.51
C ASP A 389 -22.85 -25.96 -1.82
N VAL A 390 -22.29 -27.12 -1.46
CA VAL A 390 -20.92 -27.21 -0.92
C VAL A 390 -19.89 -26.74 -1.97
N VAL A 391 -19.98 -27.23 -3.21
CA VAL A 391 -19.08 -26.82 -4.30
C VAL A 391 -19.23 -25.32 -4.58
N ALA A 392 -20.45 -24.80 -4.63
CA ALA A 392 -20.74 -23.40 -4.86
C ALA A 392 -20.18 -22.51 -3.74
N ILE A 393 -20.30 -22.92 -2.47
CA ILE A 393 -19.72 -22.21 -1.32
C ILE A 393 -18.19 -22.16 -1.45
N ILE A 394 -17.53 -23.29 -1.74
CA ILE A 394 -16.08 -23.33 -1.94
C ILE A 394 -15.63 -22.39 -3.06
N LEU A 395 -16.36 -22.38 -4.18
CA LEU A 395 -16.09 -21.49 -5.31
C LEU A 395 -16.34 -20.02 -4.95
N LEU A 396 -17.39 -19.69 -4.19
CA LEU A 396 -17.68 -18.33 -3.72
C LEU A 396 -16.62 -17.79 -2.76
N PHE A 397 -16.01 -18.64 -1.93
CA PHE A 397 -14.89 -18.25 -1.08
C PHE A 397 -13.57 -18.15 -1.87
N ARG A 398 -13.41 -18.95 -2.94
CA ARG A 398 -12.27 -18.85 -3.86
C ARG A 398 -12.31 -17.61 -4.73
N THR A 399 -13.47 -17.23 -5.27
CA THR A 399 -13.63 -15.99 -6.07
C THR A 399 -13.27 -14.75 -5.26
N ARG A 400 -13.53 -14.74 -3.95
CA ARG A 400 -13.11 -13.67 -3.03
C ARG A 400 -11.59 -13.53 -2.90
N LYS A 401 -10.84 -14.64 -2.97
CA LYS A 401 -9.37 -14.66 -2.87
C LYS A 401 -8.67 -14.54 -4.24
N ARG A 402 -9.33 -14.94 -5.32
CA ARG A 402 -8.81 -14.92 -6.70
C ARG A 402 -9.93 -14.50 -7.68
N PRO A 403 -9.91 -13.27 -8.21
CA PRO A 403 -11.00 -12.75 -9.04
C PRO A 403 -11.12 -13.38 -10.45
N ASN A 404 -10.18 -14.26 -10.83
CA ASN A 404 -10.14 -14.88 -12.16
C ASN A 404 -11.04 -16.12 -12.34
N VAL A 405 -11.85 -16.47 -11.33
CA VAL A 405 -12.74 -17.63 -11.41
C VAL A 405 -14.02 -17.23 -12.15
N ASN A 406 -14.34 -17.94 -13.23
CA ASN A 406 -15.53 -17.67 -14.03
C ASN A 406 -16.81 -17.97 -13.23
N PRO A 407 -17.67 -16.97 -12.95
CA PRO A 407 -18.90 -17.17 -12.19
C PRO A 407 -19.91 -18.10 -12.90
N GLY A 408 -19.75 -18.31 -14.20
CA GLY A 408 -20.57 -19.22 -14.99
C GLY A 408 -20.52 -20.69 -14.51
N VAL A 409 -19.49 -21.10 -13.77
CA VAL A 409 -19.41 -22.45 -13.18
C VAL A 409 -20.42 -22.63 -12.05
N VAL A 410 -20.61 -21.58 -11.23
CA VAL A 410 -21.60 -21.59 -10.13
C VAL A 410 -23.02 -21.53 -10.68
N LEU A 411 -23.24 -20.74 -11.74
CA LEU A 411 -24.52 -20.71 -12.46
C LEU A 411 -24.87 -22.06 -13.08
N ALA A 412 -23.90 -22.77 -13.67
CA ALA A 412 -24.15 -24.08 -14.26
C ALA A 412 -24.65 -25.10 -13.22
N GLY A 413 -24.14 -25.05 -12.00
CA GLY A 413 -24.63 -25.88 -10.89
C GLY A 413 -26.12 -25.62 -10.58
N ASP A 414 -26.52 -24.36 -10.45
CA ASP A 414 -27.90 -23.99 -10.08
C ASP A 414 -28.90 -24.36 -11.16
N THR A 415 -28.51 -24.16 -12.41
CA THR A 415 -29.34 -24.53 -13.57
C THR A 415 -29.52 -26.04 -13.69
N LEU A 416 -28.62 -26.85 -13.12
CA LEU A 416 -28.72 -28.31 -13.09
C LEU A 416 -29.53 -28.82 -11.88
N VAL A 417 -29.46 -28.16 -10.73
CA VAL A 417 -30.21 -28.58 -9.52
C VAL A 417 -31.71 -28.34 -9.66
N TYR A 418 -32.10 -27.21 -10.25
CA TYR A 418 -33.51 -26.86 -10.43
C TYR A 418 -34.36 -27.94 -11.15
N PRO A 419 -33.97 -28.46 -12.34
CA PRO A 419 -34.74 -29.50 -13.01
C PRO A 419 -34.76 -30.81 -12.21
N VAL A 420 -33.68 -31.17 -11.51
CA VAL A 420 -33.65 -32.35 -10.64
C VAL A 420 -34.66 -32.22 -9.51
N LEU A 421 -34.70 -31.08 -8.82
CA LEU A 421 -35.69 -30.82 -7.76
C LEU A 421 -37.12 -30.73 -8.29
N THR A 422 -37.31 -30.18 -9.50
CA THR A 422 -38.62 -30.12 -10.16
C THR A 422 -39.16 -31.50 -10.49
N VAL A 423 -38.30 -32.40 -10.97
CA VAL A 423 -38.64 -33.80 -11.21
C VAL A 423 -39.01 -34.50 -9.90
N VAL A 424 -38.23 -34.29 -8.83
CA VAL A 424 -38.55 -34.81 -7.49
C VAL A 424 -39.90 -34.30 -7.00
N LEU A 425 -40.20 -33.00 -7.17
CA LEU A 425 -41.48 -32.41 -6.79
C LEU A 425 -42.65 -32.97 -7.60
N ALA A 426 -42.48 -33.19 -8.91
CA ALA A 426 -43.52 -33.76 -9.76
C ALA A 426 -43.87 -35.20 -9.37
N PHE A 427 -42.87 -36.02 -9.04
CA PHE A 427 -43.07 -37.40 -8.60
C PHE A 427 -43.67 -37.49 -7.18
N THR A 428 -43.32 -36.56 -6.29
CA THR A 428 -43.81 -36.55 -4.92
C THR A 428 -45.20 -35.91 -4.78
N TYR A 429 -45.55 -34.93 -5.63
CA TYR A 429 -46.85 -34.24 -5.61
C TYR A 429 -48.06 -35.17 -5.82
N GLY A 430 -47.94 -36.16 -6.71
CA GLY A 430 -49.01 -37.12 -6.98
C GLY A 430 -49.42 -37.99 -5.79
N TRP A 431 -48.52 -38.16 -4.81
CA TRP A 431 -48.77 -38.96 -3.62
C TRP A 431 -49.31 -38.12 -2.45
N TYR A 432 -48.70 -36.97 -2.18
CA TYR A 432 -49.13 -36.09 -1.08
C TYR A 432 -50.42 -35.33 -1.38
N GLY A 433 -50.70 -35.01 -2.64
CA GLY A 433 -51.91 -34.29 -3.05
C GLY A 433 -53.20 -35.09 -2.97
N ASN A 434 -53.14 -36.42 -2.80
CA ASN A 434 -54.34 -37.28 -2.75
C ASN A 434 -54.72 -37.71 -1.31
N TYR A 435 -53.83 -37.55 -0.33
CA TYR A 435 -54.10 -37.82 1.09
C TYR A 435 -54.29 -36.50 1.86
N TYR A 436 -55.32 -35.74 1.52
CA TYR A 436 -55.74 -34.56 2.29
C TYR A 436 -56.40 -34.97 3.61
N SER A 437 -55.58 -35.29 4.62
CA SER A 437 -55.97 -35.03 6.01
C SER A 437 -54.94 -34.09 6.61
N ILE A 438 -55.39 -32.90 6.99
CA ILE A 438 -54.59 -31.76 7.48
C ILE A 438 -54.19 -32.02 8.94
N THR A 439 -53.50 -33.13 9.18
CA THR A 439 -52.80 -33.35 10.43
C THR A 439 -51.31 -33.30 10.12
N MET A 440 -50.60 -32.37 10.77
CA MET A 440 -49.14 -32.15 10.65
C MET A 440 -48.30 -33.37 11.11
N SER A 441 -48.86 -34.57 11.15
CA SER A 441 -48.26 -35.74 11.77
C SER A 441 -47.40 -36.59 10.82
N ASP A 442 -47.31 -36.28 9.52
CA ASP A 442 -46.45 -37.02 8.60
C ASP A 442 -45.12 -36.28 8.34
N PRO A 443 -43.98 -36.78 8.86
CA PRO A 443 -42.65 -36.21 8.61
C PRO A 443 -42.32 -36.09 7.12
N MET A 444 -42.97 -36.89 6.28
CA MET A 444 -42.84 -36.86 4.83
C MET A 444 -43.39 -35.59 4.18
N GLN A 445 -44.43 -34.98 4.74
CA GLN A 445 -44.91 -33.66 4.29
C GLN A 445 -43.89 -32.56 4.59
N VAL A 446 -43.15 -32.68 5.70
CA VAL A 446 -42.05 -31.76 6.05
C VAL A 446 -40.92 -31.87 5.04
N VAL A 447 -40.51 -33.08 4.64
CA VAL A 447 -39.48 -33.30 3.60
C VAL A 447 -39.92 -32.71 2.26
N TRP A 448 -41.19 -32.89 1.89
CA TRP A 448 -41.75 -32.30 0.67
C TRP A 448 -41.72 -30.76 0.71
N GLY A 449 -42.20 -30.15 1.81
CA GLY A 449 -42.18 -28.69 1.99
C GLY A 449 -40.77 -28.10 1.96
N LEU A 450 -39.79 -28.78 2.55
CA LEU A 450 -38.38 -28.40 2.48
C LEU A 450 -37.86 -28.47 1.03
N THR A 451 -38.25 -29.50 0.28
CA THR A 451 -37.86 -29.65 -1.14
C THR A 451 -38.39 -28.51 -2.01
N VAL A 452 -39.63 -28.06 -1.76
CA VAL A 452 -40.21 -26.86 -2.41
C VAL A 452 -39.41 -25.62 -2.07
N GLY A 453 -39.08 -25.43 -0.78
CA GLY A 453 -38.27 -24.30 -0.32
C GLY A 453 -36.87 -24.28 -0.96
N ILE A 454 -36.21 -25.43 -1.05
CA ILE A 454 -34.90 -25.57 -1.69
C ILE A 454 -35.00 -25.25 -3.19
N ALA A 455 -36.01 -25.74 -3.89
CA ALA A 455 -36.22 -25.44 -5.31
C ALA A 455 -36.39 -23.92 -5.55
N ALA A 456 -37.17 -23.24 -4.70
CA ALA A 456 -37.35 -21.80 -4.77
C ALA A 456 -36.03 -21.04 -4.52
N LEU A 457 -35.21 -21.48 -3.56
CA LEU A 457 -33.89 -20.90 -3.29
C LEU A 457 -32.94 -21.05 -4.49
N HIS A 458 -32.93 -22.21 -5.15
CA HIS A 458 -32.10 -22.45 -6.34
C HIS A 458 -32.55 -21.62 -7.54
N VAL A 459 -33.85 -21.34 -7.70
CA VAL A 459 -34.34 -20.39 -8.71
C VAL A 459 -33.81 -18.98 -8.47
N LEU A 460 -33.89 -18.50 -7.24
CA LEU A 460 -33.35 -17.19 -6.86
C LEU A 460 -31.84 -17.12 -7.13
N LEU A 461 -31.10 -18.16 -6.74
CA LEU A 461 -29.67 -18.27 -6.99
C LEU A 461 -29.34 -18.28 -8.49
N ALA A 462 -30.10 -18.99 -9.32
CA ALA A 462 -29.91 -19.02 -10.77
C ALA A 462 -30.09 -17.63 -11.40
N PHE A 463 -31.12 -16.87 -11.02
CA PHE A 463 -31.30 -15.50 -11.50
C PHE A 463 -30.13 -14.59 -11.13
N THR A 464 -29.61 -14.69 -9.89
CA THR A 464 -28.42 -13.93 -9.48
C THR A 464 -27.17 -14.33 -10.28
N GLY A 465 -27.02 -15.62 -10.62
CA GLY A 465 -25.91 -16.13 -11.42
C GLY A 465 -25.96 -15.69 -12.89
N ILE A 466 -27.14 -15.58 -13.49
CA ILE A 466 -27.33 -15.09 -14.87
C ILE A 466 -26.83 -13.65 -14.97
N TRP A 467 -27.32 -12.78 -14.06
CA TRP A 467 -26.89 -11.39 -13.99
C TRP A 467 -25.37 -11.26 -13.84
N GLU A 468 -24.78 -12.01 -12.91
CA GLU A 468 -23.33 -12.00 -12.64
C GLU A 468 -22.51 -12.42 -13.87
N THR A 469 -22.97 -13.45 -14.57
CA THR A 469 -22.30 -13.95 -15.79
C THR A 469 -22.39 -12.92 -16.92
N HIS A 470 -23.51 -12.20 -17.04
CA HIS A 470 -23.65 -11.10 -17.99
C HIS A 470 -22.69 -9.94 -17.70
N VAL A 471 -22.59 -9.51 -16.43
CA VAL A 471 -21.66 -8.47 -16.00
C VAL A 471 -20.21 -8.91 -16.23
N TYR A 472 -19.86 -10.13 -15.84
CA TYR A 472 -18.52 -10.70 -16.06
C TYR A 472 -18.13 -10.76 -17.54
N ARG A 473 -19.05 -11.17 -18.42
CA ARG A 473 -18.82 -11.19 -19.87
C ARG A 473 -18.68 -9.79 -20.46
N ALA A 474 -19.47 -8.82 -19.99
CA ALA A 474 -19.36 -7.43 -20.40
C ALA A 474 -17.98 -6.86 -20.02
N MET A 475 -17.54 -7.06 -18.78
CA MET A 475 -16.20 -6.67 -18.32
C MET A 475 -15.09 -7.23 -19.21
N ARG A 476 -15.16 -8.52 -19.53
CA ARG A 476 -14.13 -9.19 -20.34
C ARG A 476 -14.12 -8.74 -21.81
N ARG A 477 -15.27 -8.34 -22.35
CA ARG A 477 -15.36 -7.76 -23.71
C ARG A 477 -14.72 -6.39 -23.75
N GLU A 478 -15.02 -5.53 -22.78
CA GLU A 478 -14.49 -4.16 -22.71
C GLU A 478 -12.97 -4.13 -22.45
N GLN A 479 -12.44 -5.06 -21.63
CA GLN A 479 -10.98 -5.25 -21.46
C GLN A 479 -10.29 -5.70 -22.76
N LYS A 480 -10.92 -6.60 -23.53
CA LYS A 480 -10.36 -7.06 -24.81
C LYS A 480 -10.36 -5.93 -25.85
N THR A 481 -11.45 -5.17 -25.96
CA THR A 481 -11.54 -4.06 -26.92
C THR A 481 -10.57 -2.92 -26.60
N GLY A 482 -10.33 -2.61 -25.32
CA GLY A 482 -9.32 -1.62 -24.93
C GLY A 482 -7.89 -2.07 -25.25
N THR A 483 -7.60 -3.36 -25.10
CA THR A 483 -6.30 -3.95 -25.43
C THR A 483 -6.05 -3.99 -26.94
N GLU A 484 -7.08 -4.32 -27.73
CA GLU A 484 -7.01 -4.34 -29.19
C GLU A 484 -6.92 -2.94 -29.80
N ALA A 485 -7.57 -1.94 -29.19
CA ALA A 485 -7.45 -0.54 -29.58
C ALA A 485 -6.01 -0.02 -29.35
N ASN A 486 -5.45 -0.24 -28.16
CA ASN A 486 -4.06 0.12 -27.86
C ASN A 486 -3.05 -0.60 -28.75
N SER A 487 -3.30 -1.86 -29.11
CA SER A 487 -2.43 -2.62 -30.03
C SER A 487 -2.47 -2.07 -31.47
N ARG A 488 -3.64 -1.62 -31.94
CA ARG A 488 -3.77 -0.99 -33.27
C ARG A 488 -3.17 0.41 -33.32
N GLU A 489 -3.26 1.15 -32.22
CA GLU A 489 -2.67 2.49 -32.10
C GLU A 489 -1.15 2.43 -32.00
N SER A 490 -0.61 1.48 -31.22
CA SER A 490 0.83 1.18 -31.17
C SER A 490 1.37 0.72 -32.54
N LYS A 491 0.60 -0.07 -33.30
CA LYS A 491 0.95 -0.45 -34.69
C LYS A 491 0.89 0.70 -35.69
N ARG A 492 0.02 1.70 -35.47
CA ARG A 492 0.02 2.93 -36.30
C ARG A 492 1.24 3.79 -35.98
N GLN A 493 1.54 3.98 -34.70
CA GLN A 493 2.72 4.72 -34.26
C GLN A 493 4.04 4.11 -34.76
N SER A 494 4.15 2.78 -34.79
CA SER A 494 5.35 2.12 -35.34
C SER A 494 5.48 2.29 -36.86
N HIS A 495 4.36 2.31 -37.58
CA HIS A 495 4.34 2.45 -39.04
C HIS A 495 4.60 3.91 -39.48
N ASP A 496 4.23 4.88 -38.64
CA ASP A 496 4.56 6.30 -38.85
C ASP A 496 6.06 6.55 -38.57
N LEU A 497 6.64 5.89 -37.56
CA LEU A 497 8.07 5.94 -37.23
C LEU A 497 8.98 5.27 -38.29
N GLU A 498 8.53 4.19 -38.93
CA GLU A 498 9.26 3.57 -40.05
C GLU A 498 9.22 4.43 -41.33
N SER A 499 8.18 5.25 -41.52
CA SER A 499 8.07 6.14 -42.68
C SER A 499 8.94 7.40 -42.58
N GLU A 500 9.42 7.75 -41.38
CA GLU A 500 10.24 8.94 -41.11
C GLU A 500 11.75 8.63 -41.10
N ILE A 501 12.15 7.35 -41.18
CA ILE A 501 13.56 6.90 -41.18
C ILE A 501 14.09 6.61 -42.61
N ASP A 502 13.26 6.70 -43.66
CA ASP A 502 13.70 6.46 -45.06
C ASP A 502 14.34 7.69 -45.74
N SER A 503 15.19 8.41 -45.02
CA SER A 503 16.10 9.38 -45.65
C SER A 503 17.37 9.62 -44.81
N THR A 504 18.34 8.71 -44.86
CA THR A 504 19.78 8.98 -45.13
C THR A 504 20.71 7.80 -44.76
N SER A 505 21.42 7.30 -45.79
CA SER A 505 22.75 6.64 -45.74
C SER A 505 22.83 5.14 -45.38
N PRO A 506 23.92 4.45 -45.80
CA PRO A 506 23.85 3.10 -46.37
C PRO A 506 24.04 1.97 -45.36
N THR A 507 23.41 0.85 -45.67
CA THR A 507 23.61 -0.48 -45.08
C THR A 507 25.07 -0.93 -45.18
N PRO A 508 25.74 -1.33 -44.08
CA PRO A 508 26.96 -2.12 -44.16
C PRO A 508 26.60 -3.61 -44.20
N GLU A 509 26.84 -4.26 -45.32
CA GLU A 509 26.93 -5.73 -45.39
C GLU A 509 28.24 -6.18 -44.73
N GLY A 510 28.15 -6.92 -43.61
CA GLY A 510 29.29 -7.56 -42.96
C GLY A 510 28.93 -8.23 -41.62
N PRO A 511 29.68 -9.27 -41.19
CA PRO A 511 29.38 -10.02 -39.98
C PRO A 511 29.50 -9.16 -38.71
N ILE A 512 28.58 -9.36 -37.76
CA ILE A 512 28.54 -8.64 -36.48
C ILE A 512 29.76 -9.04 -35.65
N ARG A 513 30.64 -8.07 -35.39
CA ARG A 513 31.81 -8.20 -34.52
C ARG A 513 31.46 -7.72 -33.12
N ILE A 514 31.68 -8.57 -32.12
CA ILE A 514 31.53 -8.21 -30.71
C ILE A 514 32.93 -8.24 -30.07
N GLU A 515 33.37 -7.11 -29.54
CA GLU A 515 34.58 -7.03 -28.72
C GLU A 515 34.27 -7.47 -27.29
N LEU A 516 35.01 -8.46 -26.81
CA LEU A 516 34.95 -8.94 -25.44
C LEU A 516 35.85 -8.08 -24.52
N PRO A 517 35.61 -8.07 -23.19
CA PRO A 517 36.35 -7.23 -22.24
C PRO A 517 37.87 -7.49 -22.17
N ASP A 518 38.35 -8.58 -22.76
CA ASP A 518 39.77 -8.95 -22.87
C ASP A 518 40.41 -8.52 -24.21
N GLY A 519 39.67 -7.82 -25.07
CA GLY A 519 40.13 -7.33 -26.37
C GLY A 519 40.06 -8.36 -27.50
N GLY A 520 39.46 -9.54 -27.27
CA GLY A 520 39.19 -10.50 -28.31
C GLY A 520 37.97 -10.13 -29.16
N ILE A 521 38.08 -10.21 -30.49
CA ILE A 521 36.94 -10.00 -31.41
C ILE A 521 36.34 -11.37 -31.75
N PHE A 522 35.06 -11.56 -31.44
CA PHE A 522 34.30 -12.75 -31.81
C PHE A 522 33.36 -12.44 -32.98
N GLU A 523 33.51 -13.16 -34.09
CA GLU A 523 32.65 -13.05 -35.28
C GLU A 523 31.58 -14.15 -35.26
N LEU A 524 30.31 -13.77 -35.24
CA LEU A 524 29.20 -14.71 -35.32
C LEU A 524 28.84 -14.99 -36.79
N PRO A 525 28.62 -16.26 -37.19
CA PRO A 525 28.14 -16.57 -38.54
C PRO A 525 26.75 -15.98 -38.79
N GLU A 526 26.49 -15.54 -40.03
CA GLU A 526 25.21 -14.96 -40.43
C GLU A 526 24.06 -15.96 -40.21
N GLY A 527 23.01 -15.50 -39.50
CA GLY A 527 21.77 -16.26 -39.27
C GLY A 527 21.55 -16.81 -37.84
N CYS A 528 22.39 -16.48 -36.87
CA CYS A 528 22.21 -16.94 -35.49
C CYS A 528 21.05 -16.20 -34.77
N LYS A 529 19.94 -16.89 -34.50
CA LYS A 529 18.88 -16.43 -33.58
C LYS A 529 19.24 -16.83 -32.15
N VAL A 530 19.40 -15.84 -31.27
CA VAL A 530 19.59 -16.04 -29.84
C VAL A 530 18.21 -16.17 -29.18
N GLU A 531 17.83 -17.38 -28.77
CA GLU A 531 16.70 -17.59 -27.86
C GLU A 531 17.22 -17.54 -26.41
N LEU A 532 16.61 -16.69 -25.59
CA LEU A 532 16.87 -16.62 -24.14
C LEU A 532 16.21 -17.84 -23.45
N PRO A 533 16.91 -18.58 -22.58
CA PRO A 533 16.35 -19.76 -21.94
C PRO A 533 15.29 -19.36 -20.90
N ALA A 534 14.14 -20.05 -20.95
CA ALA A 534 13.13 -20.01 -19.91
C ALA A 534 13.67 -20.68 -18.63
N GLU A 535 13.73 -19.95 -17.52
CA GLU A 535 14.11 -20.51 -16.22
C GLU A 535 13.06 -21.50 -15.67
N PRO A 536 13.49 -22.51 -14.90
CA PRO A 536 12.63 -23.54 -14.35
C PRO A 536 11.94 -23.06 -13.06
N ARG A 537 10.62 -23.26 -12.99
CA ARG A 537 9.82 -23.11 -11.77
C ARG A 537 10.29 -24.09 -10.71
N SER A 538 10.82 -23.60 -9.59
CA SER A 538 10.89 -24.37 -8.35
C SER A 538 9.55 -24.30 -7.62
N GLU A 539 9.02 -25.48 -7.30
CA GLU A 539 7.79 -25.68 -6.56
C GLU A 539 8.03 -25.40 -5.06
N LEU A 540 7.24 -24.51 -4.46
CA LEU A 540 7.13 -24.35 -3.01
C LEU A 540 6.06 -25.32 -2.48
N PRO A 541 6.36 -26.19 -1.50
CA PRO A 541 5.32 -27.00 -0.87
C PRO A 541 4.49 -26.20 0.13
N ALA A 542 3.27 -26.69 0.36
CA ALA A 542 2.21 -26.06 1.16
C ALA A 542 2.20 -26.49 2.64
N GLN A 543 1.54 -25.66 3.46
CA GLN A 543 0.98 -25.84 4.83
C GLN A 543 1.84 -25.26 5.99
N LEU A 544 1.44 -24.20 6.70
CA LEU A 544 0.31 -23.91 7.66
C LEU A 544 0.76 -24.06 9.15
N PRO A 545 -0.02 -23.59 10.15
CA PRO A 545 0.17 -22.38 10.96
C PRO A 545 0.84 -22.62 12.35
N GLY A 546 1.53 -21.61 12.91
CA GLY A 546 1.97 -21.66 14.30
C GLY A 546 3.05 -20.65 14.64
N VAL A 547 2.83 -19.92 15.73
CA VAL A 547 3.77 -19.03 16.41
C VAL A 547 5.07 -19.77 16.74
N PHE A 548 6.24 -19.21 16.40
CA PHE A 548 7.34 -18.91 17.33
C PHE A 548 8.51 -18.22 16.59
N LEU A 549 9.19 -17.36 17.35
CA LEU A 549 10.42 -16.62 17.04
C LEU A 549 11.51 -17.49 16.41
N ALA A 550 12.27 -16.91 15.48
CA ALA A 550 13.63 -17.32 15.21
C ALA A 550 14.49 -16.06 15.03
N GLU A 551 15.34 -15.80 16.03
CA GLU A 551 16.58 -15.04 15.86
C GLU A 551 17.37 -15.63 14.69
N LEU A 552 17.75 -14.78 13.74
CA LEU A 552 18.81 -15.09 12.79
C LEU A 552 20.06 -14.33 13.24
N GLU A 553 20.90 -15.01 14.02
CA GLU A 553 22.30 -14.63 14.19
C GLU A 553 23.00 -14.67 12.82
N ALA A 554 23.68 -13.57 12.48
CA ALA A 554 24.53 -13.49 11.31
C ALA A 554 25.82 -14.32 11.51
N PRO A 555 26.38 -14.93 10.45
CA PRO A 555 27.59 -15.74 10.56
C PRO A 555 28.84 -14.86 10.71
N ASN A 556 29.67 -15.17 11.72
CA ASN A 556 31.02 -14.61 11.86
C ASN A 556 31.95 -15.09 10.72
N PRO A 557 32.74 -14.20 10.09
CA PRO A 557 33.77 -14.62 9.14
C PRO A 557 35.01 -15.20 9.84
N PRO A 558 35.75 -16.11 9.18
CA PRO A 558 36.92 -16.76 9.78
C PRO A 558 38.13 -15.83 9.82
N VAL A 559 38.77 -15.77 10.98
CA VAL A 559 40.06 -15.13 11.19
C VAL A 559 41.15 -15.94 10.48
N ARG A 560 41.83 -15.32 9.51
CA ARG A 560 43.17 -15.74 9.06
C ARG A 560 44.18 -14.68 9.45
N VAL A 561 45.08 -15.06 10.36
CA VAL A 561 46.29 -14.33 10.71
C VAL A 561 47.30 -14.54 9.59
N ASN A 562 47.84 -13.46 9.04
CA ASN A 562 49.24 -13.41 8.62
C ASN A 562 49.76 -11.96 8.56
N GLU A 563 51.03 -11.85 8.92
CA GLU A 563 51.75 -10.70 9.41
C GLU A 563 52.21 -9.70 8.34
N LYS A 564 52.44 -8.46 8.82
CA LYS A 564 53.36 -7.42 8.34
C LYS A 564 53.06 -6.71 7.01
N SER A 565 52.57 -5.47 7.13
CA SER A 565 53.15 -4.28 6.47
C SER A 565 52.53 -3.02 7.05
N GLU A 566 53.37 -2.05 7.40
CA GLU A 566 53.07 -0.79 8.09
C GLU A 566 52.28 0.21 7.24
N GLN A 567 51.16 0.74 7.76
CA GLN A 567 50.75 2.14 7.60
C GLN A 567 49.57 2.51 8.54
N GLY A 568 49.58 3.75 9.01
CA GLY A 568 48.89 4.28 10.21
C GLY A 568 47.34 4.26 10.24
N PRO A 569 46.75 4.77 11.34
CA PRO A 569 45.46 4.29 11.83
C PRO A 569 44.26 4.95 11.13
N ILE A 570 43.34 4.10 10.67
CA ILE A 570 41.96 4.46 10.37
C ILE A 570 41.15 4.28 11.67
N THR A 571 40.78 5.40 12.29
CA THR A 571 39.88 5.45 13.45
C THR A 571 38.46 5.08 13.06
N THR A 572 37.96 3.96 13.58
CA THR A 572 36.55 3.56 13.57
C THR A 572 35.77 4.29 14.68
N ALA A 573 34.49 4.54 14.42
CA ALA A 573 33.58 5.45 15.15
C ALA A 573 33.20 5.06 16.60
N ARG A 574 34.12 4.45 17.36
CA ARG A 574 33.91 4.12 18.79
C ARG A 574 34.72 4.99 19.76
N SER A 575 35.54 5.94 19.28
CA SER A 575 36.41 6.76 20.15
C SER A 575 36.02 8.24 20.29
N VAL A 576 34.83 8.65 19.83
CA VAL A 576 34.36 10.05 19.98
C VAL A 576 33.65 10.28 21.32
N VAL A 577 33.17 9.22 21.97
CA VAL A 577 32.48 9.32 23.27
C VAL A 577 33.45 9.44 24.45
N ASP A 578 34.66 8.87 24.35
CA ASP A 578 35.63 8.91 25.46
C ASP A 578 36.49 10.20 25.50
N ASN A 579 36.53 10.99 24.41
CA ASN A 579 37.32 12.23 24.35
C ASN A 579 36.55 13.50 24.76
N LEU A 580 35.23 13.42 24.96
CA LEU A 580 34.42 14.54 25.44
C LEU A 580 34.29 14.62 26.97
N LEU A 581 34.69 13.56 27.70
CA LEU A 581 34.71 13.54 29.17
C LEU A 581 36.05 13.97 29.79
N ALA A 582 37.07 14.29 28.98
CA ALA A 582 38.42 14.62 29.48
C ALA A 582 38.79 16.13 29.43
N ILE A 583 37.89 17.02 28.97
CA ILE A 583 38.20 18.45 28.74
C ILE A 583 37.48 19.39 29.74
N HIS A 584 36.97 18.89 30.87
CA HIS A 584 36.35 19.75 31.90
C HIS A 584 36.86 19.62 33.34
N THR A 585 38.08 19.09 33.53
CA THR A 585 38.77 19.21 34.81
C THR A 585 40.24 19.52 34.62
N ARG A 586 40.58 20.82 34.50
CA ARG A 586 41.85 21.41 34.98
C ARG A 586 41.79 22.94 34.84
N ASN A 587 42.07 23.63 35.96
CA ASN A 587 42.12 25.09 36.24
C ASN A 587 40.96 25.54 37.16
N ALA A 588 40.99 25.23 38.47
CA ALA A 588 41.67 25.93 39.60
C ALA A 588 40.87 27.17 40.10
N PRO A 589 40.88 27.52 41.42
CA PRO A 589 41.75 27.08 42.52
C PRO A 589 41.13 26.06 43.49
#